data_AF-A0A6L8Q888-F1
#
_entry.id   AF-A0A6L8Q888-F1
#
_cell.length_a   1.000
_cell.length_b   1.000
_cell.length_c   1.000
_cell.angle_alpha   90.00
_cell.angle_beta   90.00
_cell.angle_gamma   90.00
#
_symmetry.space_group_name_H-M   'P 1'
#
loop_
_entity.id
_entity.type
_entity.pdbx_description
1 polymer ?
#
loop_
_entity_poly.entity_id
_entity_poly.type
_entity_poly.pdbx_seq_one_letter_code
_entity_poly.pdbx_strand_id
1 'polypeptide(L)'
;MHPLKLVSLLLCSLFLLPVSLWAEEEVEKNQIKKHIYTVIEFESTFMNRTKEKVLETLGEPNTRWEHRGKEVWKYNNIIKDQDKLWDQNVMFDFGRVNMMWATPPATPASDWSTTSVNHQ
;
A
#
# COMPACT_ATOMS: atom_id res chain seq x y z
N MET A 1 -64.70 -5.80 -31.00
CA MET A 1 -64.84 -5.14 -29.67
C MET A 1 -63.62 -5.48 -28.84
N HIS A 2 -63.07 -4.46 -28.20
CA HIS A 2 -61.68 -4.35 -27.76
C HIS A 2 -61.24 -5.38 -26.69
N PRO A 3 -59.96 -5.81 -26.72
CA PRO A 3 -59.37 -6.72 -25.75
C PRO A 3 -58.81 -5.95 -24.55
N LEU A 4 -59.48 -5.98 -23.40
CA LEU A 4 -58.95 -5.39 -22.16
C LEU A 4 -58.12 -6.44 -21.37
N LYS A 5 -57.06 -6.95 -22.02
CA LYS A 5 -55.97 -7.70 -21.35
C LYS A 5 -54.62 -7.04 -21.66
N LEU A 6 -54.61 -5.71 -21.67
CA LEU A 6 -53.48 -4.87 -22.05
C LEU A 6 -52.75 -4.24 -20.86
N VAL A 7 -52.93 -4.80 -19.66
CA VAL A 7 -52.20 -4.34 -18.45
C VAL A 7 -51.10 -5.31 -18.03
N SER A 8 -51.09 -6.55 -18.53
CA SER A 8 -50.08 -7.56 -18.15
C SER A 8 -48.82 -7.57 -19.02
N LEU A 9 -48.80 -6.81 -20.12
CA LEU A 9 -47.71 -6.81 -21.11
C LEU A 9 -46.82 -5.55 -21.07
N LEU A 10 -47.02 -4.69 -20.07
CA LEU A 10 -46.24 -3.44 -19.89
C LEU A 10 -45.26 -3.51 -18.71
N LEU A 11 -45.11 -4.68 -18.08
CA LEU A 11 -44.12 -4.91 -17.02
C LEU A 11 -42.86 -5.65 -17.50
N CYS A 12 -42.86 -6.20 -18.71
CA CYS A 12 -41.72 -6.96 -19.26
C CYS A 12 -40.78 -6.14 -20.16
N SER A 13 -41.14 -4.90 -20.54
CA SER A 13 -40.29 -4.05 -21.39
C SER A 13 -39.32 -3.15 -20.60
N LEU A 14 -39.48 -3.04 -19.27
CA LEU A 14 -38.57 -2.22 -18.45
C LEU A 14 -37.23 -2.90 -18.12
N PHE A 15 -37.03 -4.15 -18.58
CA PHE A 15 -35.80 -4.91 -18.39
C PHE A 15 -34.87 -4.93 -19.62
N LEU A 16 -35.18 -4.13 -20.65
CA LEU A 16 -34.33 -3.92 -21.82
C LEU A 16 -33.62 -2.56 -21.81
N LEU A 17 -33.42 -1.98 -20.62
CA LEU A 17 -32.33 -1.02 -20.48
C LEU A 17 -31.04 -1.85 -20.56
N PRO A 18 -30.12 -1.56 -21.49
CA PRO A 18 -28.77 -2.05 -21.31
C PRO A 18 -28.38 -1.48 -19.94
N VAL A 19 -28.10 -2.35 -18.98
CA VAL A 19 -27.30 -1.96 -17.83
C VAL A 19 -26.01 -1.50 -18.48
N SER A 20 -25.94 -0.19 -18.73
CA SER A 20 -24.75 0.54 -19.09
C SER A 20 -23.64 -0.08 -18.27
N LEU A 21 -22.78 -0.85 -18.92
CA LEU A 21 -21.52 -0.32 -19.40
C LEU A 21 -20.80 0.48 -18.31
N TRP A 22 -20.91 0.07 -17.04
CA TRP A 22 -20.24 0.59 -15.84
C TRP A 22 -20.07 -0.56 -14.85
N ALA A 23 -19.21 -1.51 -15.19
CA ALA A 23 -18.45 -2.33 -14.25
C ALA A 23 -17.24 -2.99 -14.92
N GLU A 24 -16.89 -2.56 -16.13
CA GLU A 24 -15.64 -2.92 -16.81
C GLU A 24 -14.65 -1.74 -16.68
N GLU A 25 -14.60 -1.15 -15.48
CA GLU A 25 -13.61 -0.14 -15.09
C GLU A 25 -13.24 -0.33 -13.60
N GLU A 26 -13.17 -1.60 -13.14
CA GLU A 26 -12.59 -1.94 -11.83
C GLU A 26 -11.35 -2.83 -11.94
N VAL A 27 -10.76 -2.90 -13.15
CA VAL A 27 -9.43 -3.53 -13.37
C VAL A 27 -8.31 -2.49 -13.50
N GLU A 28 -8.63 -1.20 -13.36
CA GLU A 28 -7.66 -0.19 -12.91
C GLU A 28 -7.95 0.17 -11.45
N LYS A 29 -8.06 -0.85 -10.59
CA LYS A 29 -7.82 -0.67 -9.16
C LYS A 29 -6.38 -0.20 -9.00
N ASN A 30 -6.24 1.12 -9.01
CA ASN A 30 -5.48 1.82 -8.00
C ASN A 30 -4.06 1.24 -7.86
N GLN A 31 -3.28 1.29 -8.95
CA GLN A 31 -1.85 1.45 -8.75
C GLN A 31 -1.67 2.84 -8.13
N ILE A 32 -1.96 2.96 -6.82
CA ILE A 32 -1.41 4.00 -5.98
C ILE A 32 0.09 3.82 -6.17
N LYS A 33 0.67 4.61 -7.09
CA LYS A 33 2.12 4.74 -7.20
C LYS A 33 2.54 5.21 -5.82
N LYS A 34 3.02 4.28 -5.01
CA LYS A 34 3.49 4.55 -3.66
C LYS A 34 4.58 5.61 -3.81
N HIS A 35 4.32 6.81 -3.27
CA HIS A 35 5.28 7.90 -3.34
C HIS A 35 6.59 7.42 -2.69
N ILE A 36 7.68 7.62 -3.41
CA ILE A 36 9.01 7.25 -2.92
C ILE A 36 9.67 8.52 -2.41
N TYR A 37 9.91 8.56 -1.10
CA TYR A 37 10.44 9.72 -0.40
C TYR A 37 11.96 9.69 -0.38
N THR A 38 12.60 10.86 -0.32
CA THR A 38 13.96 10.92 0.23
C THR A 38 13.92 10.82 1.76
N VAL A 39 15.05 10.52 2.41
CA VAL A 39 15.14 10.49 3.88
C VAL A 39 14.65 11.82 4.50
N ILE A 40 15.16 12.94 3.98
CA ILE A 40 14.85 14.29 4.49
C ILE A 40 13.38 14.65 4.26
N GLU A 41 12.84 14.30 3.09
CA GLU A 41 11.43 14.53 2.77
C GLU A 41 10.51 13.72 3.69
N PHE A 42 10.84 12.45 3.94
CA PHE A 42 10.06 11.61 4.84
C PHE A 42 10.07 12.16 6.28
N GLU A 43 11.26 12.48 6.80
CA GLU A 43 11.41 13.04 8.15
C GLU A 43 10.65 14.35 8.33
N SER A 44 10.82 15.30 7.40
CA SER A 44 10.13 16.60 7.46
C SER A 44 8.60 16.48 7.34
N THR A 45 8.11 15.48 6.59
CA THR A 45 6.68 15.26 6.41
C THR A 45 6.03 14.63 7.66
N PHE A 46 6.67 13.59 8.20
CA PHE A 46 6.03 12.70 9.18
C PHE A 46 6.48 12.89 10.62
N MET A 47 7.59 13.61 10.89
CA MET A 47 8.03 13.82 12.27
C MET A 47 6.94 14.52 13.07
N ASN A 48 6.67 14.00 14.28
CA ASN A 48 5.64 14.53 15.17
C ASN A 48 4.22 14.57 14.55
N ARG A 49 3.92 13.77 13.51
CA ARG A 49 2.55 13.57 13.01
C ARG A 49 1.83 12.51 13.82
N THR A 50 0.50 12.55 13.83
CA THR A 50 -0.31 11.52 14.53
C THR A 50 -0.39 10.24 13.70
N LYS A 51 -0.68 9.11 14.34
CA LYS A 51 -0.89 7.81 13.67
C LYS A 51 -1.91 7.91 12.53
N GLU A 52 -2.99 8.64 12.73
CA GLU A 52 -4.06 8.78 11.75
C GLU A 52 -3.56 9.49 10.49
N LYS A 53 -2.75 10.54 10.63
CA LYS A 53 -2.15 11.24 9.49
C LYS A 53 -1.12 10.41 8.75
N VAL A 54 -0.36 9.59 9.46
CA VAL A 54 0.57 8.63 8.84
C VAL A 54 -0.23 7.60 8.04
N LEU A 55 -1.30 7.05 8.62
CA LEU A 55 -2.15 6.04 7.98
C LEU A 55 -2.89 6.60 6.76
N GLU A 56 -3.42 7.81 6.85
CA GLU A 56 -4.07 8.52 5.74
C GLU A 56 -3.12 8.71 4.54
N THR A 57 -1.86 9.03 4.81
CA THR A 57 -0.89 9.37 3.75
C THR A 57 -0.18 8.13 3.19
N LEU A 58 0.22 7.20 4.06
CA LEU A 58 1.03 6.04 3.70
C LEU A 58 0.22 4.76 3.52
N GLY A 59 -1.01 4.73 3.99
CA GLY A 59 -1.80 3.53 4.12
C GLY A 59 -1.30 2.59 5.22
N GLU A 60 -1.80 1.37 5.18
CA GLU A 60 -1.46 0.32 6.12
C GLU A 60 0.04 -0.06 6.07
N PRO A 61 0.71 -0.20 7.23
CA PRO A 61 2.09 -0.65 7.26
C PRO A 61 2.21 -2.13 6.88
N ASN A 62 3.38 -2.50 6.33
CA ASN A 62 3.69 -3.89 5.99
C ASN A 62 3.85 -4.77 7.24
N THR A 63 4.34 -4.20 8.34
CA THR A 63 4.52 -4.91 9.60
C THR A 63 4.33 -3.96 10.78
N ARG A 64 3.79 -4.48 11.88
CA ARG A 64 3.65 -3.78 13.15
C ARG A 64 4.27 -4.62 14.26
N TRP A 65 4.99 -3.99 15.18
CA TRP A 65 5.52 -4.64 16.38
C TRP A 65 5.62 -3.64 17.53
N GLU A 66 5.88 -4.16 18.72
CA GLU A 66 6.14 -3.34 19.90
C GLU A 66 7.63 -3.36 20.26
N HIS A 67 8.16 -2.20 20.62
CA HIS A 67 9.48 -2.05 21.19
C HIS A 67 9.42 -1.20 22.45
N ARG A 68 9.66 -1.81 23.62
CA ARG A 68 9.66 -1.13 24.93
C ARG A 68 8.35 -0.37 25.21
N GLY A 69 7.20 -1.01 24.97
CA GLY A 69 5.88 -0.39 25.16
C GLY A 69 5.50 0.64 24.09
N LYS A 70 6.32 0.82 23.05
CA LYS A 70 6.05 1.73 21.93
C LYS A 70 5.72 0.94 20.68
N GLU A 71 4.68 1.36 19.97
CA GLU A 71 4.30 0.76 18.70
C GLU A 71 5.24 1.24 17.58
N VAL A 72 5.66 0.30 16.73
CA VAL A 72 6.50 0.57 15.55
C VAL A 72 5.85 -0.02 14.31
N TRP A 73 5.81 0.80 13.26
CA TRP A 73 5.29 0.44 11.94
C TRP A 73 6.44 0.39 10.92
N LYS A 74 6.45 -0.63 10.07
CA LYS A 74 7.40 -0.76 8.96
C LYS A 74 6.70 -0.60 7.63
N TYR A 75 7.29 0.23 6.77
CA TYR A 75 6.90 0.44 5.38
C TYR A 75 8.03 0.02 4.47
N ASN A 76 7.79 -0.98 3.63
CA ASN A 76 8.84 -1.51 2.77
C ASN A 76 9.04 -0.62 1.53
N ASN A 77 10.30 -0.50 1.09
CA ASN A 77 10.70 0.15 -0.16
C ASN A 77 10.05 1.52 -0.40
N ILE A 78 10.05 2.38 0.63
CA ILE A 78 9.39 3.70 0.58
C ILE A 78 10.38 4.86 0.57
N ILE A 79 11.64 4.60 0.91
CA ILE A 79 12.71 5.59 0.87
C ILE A 79 13.63 5.31 -0.31
N LYS A 80 13.96 6.33 -1.09
CA LYS A 80 15.06 6.30 -2.05
C LYS A 80 16.28 6.99 -1.44
N ASP A 81 17.38 6.24 -1.34
CA ASP A 81 18.69 6.76 -0.98
C ASP A 81 19.77 6.03 -1.77
N GLN A 82 20.73 6.79 -2.33
CA GLN A 82 21.82 6.28 -3.18
C GLN A 82 21.35 5.30 -4.28
N ASP A 83 20.26 5.67 -4.97
CA ASP A 83 19.60 4.85 -6.01
C ASP A 83 19.10 3.46 -5.57
N LYS A 84 19.06 3.21 -4.26
CA LYS A 84 18.47 2.01 -3.67
C LYS A 84 17.17 2.36 -2.96
N LEU A 85 16.29 1.37 -2.86
CA LEU A 85 15.06 1.45 -2.09
C LEU A 85 15.30 0.85 -0.71
N TRP A 86 14.85 1.56 0.32
CA TRP A 86 15.01 1.22 1.71
C TRP A 86 13.63 1.11 2.38
N ASP A 87 13.58 0.28 3.41
CA ASP A 87 12.42 0.20 4.28
C ASP A 87 12.48 1.33 5.30
N GLN A 88 11.33 1.79 5.77
CA GLN A 88 11.22 2.84 6.77
C GLN A 88 10.47 2.33 8.00
N ASN A 89 11.06 2.52 9.17
CA ASN A 89 10.41 2.23 10.44
C ASN A 89 9.95 3.54 11.08
N VAL A 90 8.76 3.54 11.67
CA VAL A 90 8.13 4.68 12.33
C VAL A 90 7.69 4.25 13.71
N MET A 91 8.30 4.80 14.75
CA MET A 91 7.96 4.53 16.14
C MET A 91 7.10 5.64 16.71
N PHE A 92 6.02 5.26 17.38
CA PHE A 92 5.07 6.17 17.98
C PHE A 92 5.27 6.28 19.49
N ASP A 93 5.15 7.49 20.01
CA ASP A 93 5.04 7.79 21.44
C ASP A 93 3.83 8.71 21.64
N PHE A 94 2.98 8.40 22.61
CA PHE A 94 1.70 9.11 22.83
C PHE A 94 0.86 9.33 21.55
N GLY A 95 0.83 8.33 20.65
CA GLY A 95 0.06 8.39 19.39
C GLY A 95 0.68 9.24 18.28
N ARG A 96 1.92 9.73 18.46
CA ARG A 96 2.62 10.59 17.48
C ARG A 96 3.97 10.01 17.10
N VAL A 97 4.42 10.28 15.89
CA VAL A 97 5.76 9.87 15.43
C VAL A 97 6.81 10.53 16.31
N ASN A 98 7.59 9.70 17.00
CA ASN A 98 8.63 10.13 17.93
C ASN A 98 10.03 9.82 17.40
N MET A 99 10.18 8.74 16.64
CA MET A 99 11.43 8.33 16.02
C MET A 99 11.16 7.61 14.71
N MET A 100 12.11 7.69 13.79
CA MET A 100 12.05 6.96 12.54
C MET A 100 13.47 6.62 12.08
N TRP A 101 13.64 5.49 11.39
CA TRP A 101 14.92 5.07 10.83
C TRP A 101 14.72 4.19 9.61
N ALA A 102 15.53 4.42 8.58
CA ALA A 102 15.57 3.58 7.40
C ALA A 102 16.33 2.28 7.69
N THR A 103 15.93 1.18 7.06
CA THR A 103 16.66 -0.09 7.06
C THR A 103 17.05 -0.41 5.62
N PRO A 104 18.34 -0.71 5.35
CA PRO A 104 18.78 -1.03 4.01
C PRO A 104 18.02 -2.24 3.47
N PRO A 105 17.92 -2.37 2.14
CA PRO A 105 17.36 -3.56 1.53
C PRO A 105 18.10 -4.79 2.05
N ALA A 106 17.37 -5.89 2.28
CA ALA A 106 18.00 -7.14 2.67
C ALA A 106 19.07 -7.47 1.62
N THR A 107 20.34 -7.55 2.04
CA THR A 107 21.41 -8.00 1.18
C THR A 107 21.02 -9.41 0.73
N PRO A 108 20.89 -9.70 -0.58
CA PRO A 108 20.69 -11.07 -1.01
C PRO A 108 21.83 -11.88 -0.40
N ALA A 109 21.49 -12.98 0.28
CA ALA A 109 22.50 -13.87 0.86
C ALA A 109 23.53 -14.15 -0.24
N SER A 110 24.78 -13.77 -0.03
CA SER A 110 25.83 -14.13 -0.96
C SER A 110 25.93 -15.65 -0.93
N ASP A 111 25.56 -16.30 -2.03
CA ASP A 111 25.74 -17.73 -2.22
C ASP A 111 27.24 -18.06 -2.09
N TRP A 112 27.69 -18.43 -0.89
CA TRP A 112 29.05 -18.92 -0.66
C TRP A 112 29.26 -20.36 -1.17
N SER A 113 28.34 -20.87 -1.98
CA SER A 113 28.38 -22.22 -2.53
C SER A 113 28.95 -22.17 -3.95
N THR A 114 30.28 -22.13 -4.08
CA THR A 114 31.14 -22.49 -5.25
C THR A 114 32.39 -21.60 -5.18
N THR A 115 33.51 -22.06 -4.63
CA THR A 115 34.58 -22.68 -5.43
C THR A 115 35.64 -23.24 -4.46
N SER A 116 35.56 -24.51 -4.09
CA SER A 116 36.77 -25.27 -3.73
C SER A 116 37.25 -25.96 -5.00
N VAL A 117 37.92 -25.20 -5.86
CA VAL A 117 38.69 -25.78 -6.96
C VAL A 117 39.93 -26.41 -6.35
N ASN A 118 40.04 -27.72 -6.58
CA ASN A 118 41.23 -28.53 -6.42
C ASN A 118 42.51 -27.74 -6.71
N HIS A 119 43.44 -27.75 -5.76
CA HIS A 119 44.86 -27.72 -6.07
C HIS A 119 45.52 -28.93 -5.44
N GLN A 120 45.88 -29.85 -6.34
CA GLN A 120 47.02 -30.79 -6.38
C GLN A 120 47.45 -31.49 -5.10
#